data_AF-A0A550CN21-F1
#
_entry.id   AF-A0A550CN21-F1
#
_cell.length_a   1.000
_cell.length_b   1.000
_cell.length_c   1.000
_cell.angle_alpha   90.00
_cell.angle_beta   90.00
_cell.angle_gamma   90.00
#
_symmetry.space_group_name_H-M   'P 1'
#
loop_
_entity.id
_entity.type
_entity.pdbx_description
1 polymer ?
#
loop_
_entity_poly.entity_id
_entity_poly.type
_entity_poly.pdbx_seq_one_letter_code
_entity_poly.pdbx_strand_id
1 'polypeptide(L)'
;MASLLLPTILAPGKAQPPLVILQSTPHASAIPILRRVIRPEQGKGTVKAKRKTVVFCLFYPPSALLDYNGGDDDVELHDLLCNVPSFGDFKDPRDAINTALQDPQPTTLVIDSLDSLQSDIGSISATSSFLTELCKRSIRTDGDHTIVLHTTSSSTSPLLSSLLHSSLSHAKNVAHIVAHSPALITHVAAEYGTPPPPLGHEDRFWGVWMPVSARQATIDLTVNADADLAADDTVVDILTRGAASRRKAIERRLEGWADGTPCEVTALRSLRRIFSEKKRVIEETSTSGIPPDMNVSFNLSLSEAQQRARAQVPLPYAHEGQPLPPTAGAILYDPDSADDIDDDDPDEDLDI
;
A
#
# COMPACT_ATOMS: atom_id res chain seq x y z
N MET A 1 -7.07 12.06 16.31
CA MET A 1 -6.12 11.00 15.89
C MET A 1 -6.94 9.93 15.21
N ALA A 2 -6.65 9.60 13.95
CA ALA A 2 -7.33 8.51 13.27
C ALA A 2 -6.92 7.19 13.94
N SER A 3 -7.87 6.30 14.23
CA SER A 3 -7.57 4.99 14.81
C SER A 3 -6.79 4.13 13.82
N LEU A 4 -5.75 3.44 14.29
CA LEU A 4 -5.00 2.45 13.51
C LEU A 4 -5.94 1.34 13.00
N LEU A 5 -5.78 0.99 11.72
CA LEU A 5 -6.54 -0.03 11.02
C LEU A 5 -5.92 -1.41 11.21
N LEU A 6 -4.58 -1.50 11.29
CA LEU A 6 -3.86 -2.76 11.41
C LEU A 6 -4.29 -3.58 12.64
N PRO A 7 -4.45 -3.02 13.86
CA PRO A 7 -4.95 -3.78 15.01
C PRO A 7 -6.32 -4.43 14.76
N THR A 8 -7.20 -3.76 14.02
CA THR A 8 -8.55 -4.28 13.70
C THR A 8 -8.49 -5.43 12.70
N ILE A 9 -7.57 -5.37 11.74
CA ILE A 9 -7.37 -6.44 10.75
C ILE A 9 -6.69 -7.67 11.38
N LEU A 10 -5.77 -7.46 12.32
CA LEU A 10 -5.03 -8.56 12.96
C LEU A 10 -5.80 -9.22 14.10
N ALA A 11 -6.77 -8.52 14.72
CA ALA A 11 -7.58 -9.08 15.78
C ALA A 11 -8.59 -10.11 15.22
N PRO A 12 -8.64 -11.34 15.80
CA PRO A 12 -9.63 -12.33 15.38
C PRO A 12 -11.04 -11.89 15.75
N GLY A 13 -11.99 -12.05 14.84
CA GLY A 13 -13.41 -11.83 15.08
C GLY A 13 -14.17 -11.33 13.85
N LYS A 14 -15.44 -10.96 14.05
CA LYS A 14 -16.35 -10.55 12.96
C LYS A 14 -15.92 -9.32 12.16
N ALA A 15 -15.05 -8.49 12.74
CA ALA A 15 -14.51 -7.31 12.08
C ALA A 15 -13.30 -7.64 11.18
N GLN A 16 -12.72 -8.84 11.32
CA GLN A 16 -11.58 -9.26 10.54
C GLN A 16 -12.01 -9.50 9.08
N PRO A 17 -11.26 -9.01 8.09
CA PRO A 17 -11.51 -9.34 6.69
C PRO A 17 -11.43 -10.86 6.48
N PRO A 18 -12.35 -11.46 5.71
CA PRO A 18 -12.32 -12.91 5.42
C PRO A 18 -11.07 -13.33 4.64
N LEU A 19 -10.46 -12.41 3.90
CA LEU A 19 -9.19 -12.61 3.20
C LEU A 19 -8.20 -11.51 3.58
N VAL A 20 -7.05 -11.93 4.11
CA VAL A 20 -5.90 -11.08 4.42
C VAL A 20 -4.72 -11.56 3.59
N ILE A 21 -4.09 -10.67 2.85
CA ILE A 21 -2.89 -10.96 2.07
C ILE A 21 -1.74 -10.14 2.66
N LEU A 22 -0.72 -10.82 3.16
CA LEU A 22 0.52 -10.24 3.65
C LEU A 22 1.59 -10.37 2.57
N GLN A 23 2.16 -9.26 2.15
CA GLN A 23 3.22 -9.23 1.15
C GLN A 23 4.51 -8.75 1.78
N SER A 24 5.54 -9.60 1.71
CA SER A 24 6.92 -9.19 1.97
C SER A 24 7.52 -8.59 0.71
N THR A 25 8.45 -7.67 0.91
CA THR A 25 9.19 -7.02 -0.17
C THR A 25 10.66 -7.39 -0.06
N PRO A 26 11.47 -7.16 -1.11
CA PRO A 26 12.90 -7.51 -1.07
C PRO A 26 13.67 -6.88 0.10
N HIS A 27 13.16 -5.77 0.66
CA HIS A 27 13.83 -5.01 1.72
C HIS A 27 13.06 -5.01 3.06
N ALA A 28 11.91 -5.68 3.16
CA ALA A 28 11.16 -5.78 4.40
C ALA A 28 10.27 -7.03 4.45
N SER A 29 10.25 -7.68 5.62
CA SER A 29 9.51 -8.92 5.83
C SER A 29 8.18 -8.66 6.53
N ALA A 30 7.11 -9.25 6.02
CA ALA A 30 5.80 -9.28 6.68
C ALA A 30 5.68 -10.42 7.72
N ILE A 31 6.73 -11.20 7.95
CA ILE A 31 6.72 -12.32 8.92
C ILE A 31 6.40 -11.89 10.34
N PRO A 32 6.91 -10.76 10.89
CA PRO A 32 6.52 -10.31 12.22
C PRO A 32 5.00 -10.07 12.34
N ILE A 33 4.38 -9.56 11.27
CA ILE A 33 2.92 -9.36 11.19
C ILE A 33 2.21 -10.71 11.10
N LEU A 34 2.73 -11.65 10.31
CA LEU A 34 2.18 -13.01 10.20
C LEU A 34 2.19 -13.73 11.55
N ARG A 35 3.30 -13.66 12.29
CA ARG A 35 3.40 -14.20 13.67
C ARG A 35 2.32 -13.62 14.58
N ARG A 36 2.02 -12.33 14.43
CA ARG A 36 0.96 -11.67 15.18
C ARG A 36 -0.45 -12.17 14.82
N VAL A 37 -0.69 -12.50 13.54
CA VAL A 37 -1.97 -13.09 13.13
C VAL A 37 -2.14 -14.48 13.72
N ILE A 38 -1.07 -15.28 13.76
CA ILE A 38 -1.07 -16.62 14.34
C ILE A 38 -1.26 -16.54 15.87
N ARG A 39 -0.63 -15.55 16.52
CA ARG A 39 -0.70 -15.32 17.97
C ARG A 39 -1.23 -13.91 18.28
N PRO A 40 -2.54 -13.69 18.13
CA PRO A 40 -3.14 -12.39 18.43
C PRO A 40 -3.04 -12.12 19.93
N GLU A 41 -2.82 -10.85 20.32
CA GLU A 41 -2.73 -10.51 21.74
C GLU A 41 -3.99 -10.91 22.47
N GLN A 42 -3.78 -11.61 23.59
CA GLN A 42 -4.83 -11.91 24.54
C GLN A 42 -5.20 -10.61 25.25
N GLY A 43 -6.23 -9.92 24.74
CA GLY A 43 -6.83 -8.80 25.46
C GLY A 43 -7.29 -9.26 26.85
N LYS A 44 -6.86 -8.57 27.90
CA LYS A 44 -7.31 -8.84 29.27
C LYS A 44 -8.82 -8.55 29.36
N GLY A 45 -9.66 -9.59 29.34
CA GLY A 45 -11.05 -9.50 29.79
C GLY A 45 -12.17 -9.79 28.78
N THR A 46 -11.89 -10.13 27.52
CA THR A 46 -12.93 -10.58 26.59
C THR A 46 -13.01 -12.11 26.54
N VAL A 47 -14.20 -12.64 26.84
CA VAL A 47 -14.53 -14.06 26.69
C VAL A 47 -14.36 -14.42 25.22
N LYS A 48 -13.24 -15.07 24.87
CA LYS A 48 -12.94 -15.46 23.49
C LYS A 48 -13.93 -16.54 23.04
N ALA A 49 -14.54 -16.37 21.88
CA ALA A 49 -14.94 -17.51 21.09
C ALA A 49 -13.66 -18.27 20.71
N LYS A 50 -13.57 -19.55 21.07
CA LYS A 50 -12.42 -20.39 20.75
C LYS A 50 -12.32 -20.50 19.23
N ARG A 51 -11.31 -19.86 18.64
CA ARG A 51 -11.03 -19.89 17.20
C ARG A 51 -9.76 -20.70 17.01
N LYS A 52 -9.84 -21.72 16.17
CA LYS A 52 -8.71 -22.58 15.83
C LYS A 52 -7.82 -21.86 14.80
N THR A 53 -6.51 -21.97 14.92
CA THR A 53 -5.59 -21.47 13.89
C THR A 53 -4.90 -22.65 13.23
N VAL A 54 -4.99 -22.77 11.91
CA VAL A 54 -4.34 -23.84 11.14
C VAL A 54 -3.28 -23.21 10.26
N VAL A 55 -2.02 -23.59 10.45
CA VAL A 55 -0.87 -23.01 9.73
C VAL A 55 -0.26 -24.06 8.80
N PHE A 56 -0.20 -23.74 7.52
CA PHE A 56 0.50 -24.52 6.51
C PHE A 56 1.85 -23.87 6.22
N CYS A 57 2.93 -24.60 6.53
CA CYS A 57 4.32 -24.20 6.30
C CYS A 57 4.83 -24.81 5.00
N LEU A 58 4.74 -24.05 3.90
CA LEU A 58 5.23 -24.41 2.57
C LEU A 58 6.59 -23.79 2.23
N PHE A 59 7.03 -22.75 2.98
CA PHE A 59 8.31 -22.10 2.71
C PHE A 59 9.11 -21.78 3.96
N TYR A 60 8.45 -21.35 5.03
CA TYR A 60 9.10 -21.03 6.29
C TYR A 60 9.06 -22.24 7.23
N PRO A 61 10.17 -22.54 7.93
CA PRO A 61 10.12 -23.56 8.96
C PRO A 61 9.18 -23.12 10.09
N PRO A 62 8.54 -24.07 10.78
CA PRO A 62 7.67 -23.74 11.91
C PRO A 62 8.34 -22.85 12.96
N SER A 63 9.63 -23.04 13.19
CA SER A 63 10.47 -22.23 14.09
C SER A 63 10.54 -20.75 13.71
N ALA A 64 10.35 -20.41 12.42
CA ALA A 64 10.32 -19.05 11.95
C ALA A 64 8.95 -18.38 12.15
N LEU A 65 7.88 -19.14 12.41
CA LEU A 65 6.53 -18.60 12.62
C LEU A 65 6.06 -18.73 14.08
N LEU A 66 6.60 -19.71 14.80
CA LEU A 66 6.19 -20.07 16.15
C LEU A 66 7.43 -20.23 17.03
N ASP A 67 7.44 -19.55 18.17
CA ASP A 67 8.39 -19.86 19.23
C ASP A 67 7.98 -21.17 19.91
N TYR A 68 8.88 -22.16 19.97
CA TYR A 68 8.62 -23.48 20.57
C TYR A 68 8.32 -23.47 22.08
N ASN A 69 8.44 -22.32 22.74
CA ASN A 69 8.39 -22.22 24.20
C ASN A 69 6.96 -22.17 24.78
N GLY A 70 5.91 -22.31 23.96
CA GLY A 70 4.53 -22.40 24.44
C GLY A 70 3.74 -23.42 23.64
N GLY A 71 3.29 -24.49 24.31
CA GLY A 71 2.28 -25.38 23.76
C GLY A 71 0.98 -24.61 23.62
N ASP A 72 0.67 -24.20 22.39
CA ASP A 72 -0.53 -23.44 22.08
C ASP A 72 -1.58 -24.44 21.57
N ASP A 73 -2.46 -24.91 22.45
CA ASP A 73 -3.46 -25.95 22.15
C ASP A 73 -4.43 -25.54 21.02
N ASP A 74 -4.44 -24.25 20.65
CA ASP A 74 -5.33 -23.68 19.63
C ASP A 74 -4.67 -23.55 18.24
N VAL A 75 -3.39 -23.92 18.08
CA VAL A 75 -2.65 -23.84 16.81
C VAL A 75 -2.34 -25.24 16.28
N GLU A 76 -2.95 -25.59 15.15
CA GLU A 76 -2.62 -26.78 14.36
C GLU A 76 -1.61 -26.42 13.28
N LEU A 77 -0.52 -27.18 13.19
CA LEU A 77 0.60 -26.91 12.29
C LEU A 77 0.78 -28.07 11.30
N HIS A 78 0.86 -27.72 10.02
CA HIS A 78 1.18 -28.63 8.91
C HIS A 78 2.53 -28.23 8.32
N ASP A 79 3.59 -28.94 8.70
CA ASP A 79 4.93 -28.76 8.11
C ASP A 79 5.02 -29.50 6.77
N LEU A 80 5.04 -28.74 5.68
CA LEU A 80 5.08 -29.24 4.30
C LEU A 80 6.38 -28.83 3.59
N LEU A 81 7.42 -28.40 4.31
CA LEU A 81 8.69 -27.97 3.69
C LEU A 81 9.39 -29.10 2.91
N CYS A 82 9.24 -30.34 3.38
CA CYS A 82 9.82 -31.52 2.74
C CYS A 82 8.89 -32.12 1.67
N ASN A 83 7.69 -31.57 1.48
CA ASN A 83 6.66 -32.09 0.60
C ASN A 83 6.80 -31.50 -0.82
N VAL A 84 7.93 -31.80 -1.47
CA VAL A 84 8.31 -31.21 -2.76
C VAL A 84 7.77 -32.05 -3.91
N PRO A 85 7.10 -31.45 -4.92
CA PRO A 85 6.63 -32.19 -6.09
C PRO A 85 7.74 -32.98 -6.76
N SER A 86 7.44 -34.21 -7.19
CA SER A 86 8.41 -35.15 -7.81
C SER A 86 9.46 -35.76 -6.87
N PHE A 87 9.42 -35.47 -5.57
CA PHE A 87 10.29 -36.09 -4.57
C PHE A 87 9.48 -36.79 -3.47
N GLY A 88 9.88 -38.02 -3.12
CA GLY A 88 9.29 -38.78 -2.02
C GLY A 88 7.79 -39.05 -2.17
N ASP A 89 7.09 -39.15 -1.04
CA ASP A 89 5.65 -39.36 -0.95
C ASP A 89 4.89 -38.02 -1.00
N PHE A 90 5.05 -37.28 -2.10
CA PHE A 90 4.38 -35.99 -2.30
C PHE A 90 2.87 -36.12 -2.07
N LYS A 91 2.34 -35.27 -1.19
CA LYS A 91 0.91 -35.10 -0.93
C LYS A 91 0.48 -33.74 -1.42
N ASP A 92 -0.64 -33.66 -2.12
CA ASP A 92 -1.11 -32.36 -2.57
C ASP A 92 -1.52 -31.49 -1.37
N PRO A 93 -0.90 -30.31 -1.16
CA PRO A 93 -1.27 -29.42 -0.04
C PRO A 93 -2.74 -29.00 -0.10
N ARG A 94 -3.36 -28.99 -1.28
CA ARG A 94 -4.77 -28.64 -1.47
C ARG A 94 -5.70 -29.56 -0.69
N ASP A 95 -5.36 -30.83 -0.55
CA ASP A 95 -6.22 -31.79 0.16
C ASP A 95 -6.27 -31.48 1.65
N ALA A 96 -5.10 -31.28 2.28
CA ALA A 96 -5.00 -30.94 3.69
C ALA A 96 -5.65 -29.56 3.99
N ILE A 97 -5.43 -28.57 3.11
CA ILE A 97 -6.07 -27.25 3.22
C ILE A 97 -7.60 -27.37 3.12
N ASN A 98 -8.12 -28.17 2.19
CA ASN A 98 -9.56 -28.38 2.06
C ASN A 98 -10.16 -29.08 3.29
N THR A 99 -9.45 -30.05 3.86
CA THR A 99 -9.87 -30.74 5.09
C THR A 99 -9.94 -29.78 6.28
N ALA A 100 -9.00 -28.83 6.40
CA ALA A 100 -8.99 -27.85 7.48
C ALA A 100 -10.25 -26.96 7.51
N LEU A 101 -10.85 -26.67 6.35
CA LEU A 101 -12.09 -25.88 6.26
C LEU A 101 -13.39 -26.69 6.43
N GLN A 102 -13.30 -28.01 6.62
CA GLN A 102 -14.47 -28.83 6.95
C GLN A 102 -14.81 -28.78 8.44
N ASP A 103 -13.91 -28.26 9.28
CA ASP A 103 -14.13 -28.09 10.71
C ASP A 103 -15.26 -27.06 10.95
N PRO A 104 -16.33 -27.40 11.69
CA PRO A 104 -17.40 -26.46 12.00
C PRO A 104 -16.95 -25.30 12.90
N GLN A 105 -15.77 -25.40 13.53
CA GLN A 105 -15.24 -24.32 14.36
C GLN A 105 -14.72 -23.15 13.50
N PRO A 106 -14.96 -21.90 13.91
CA PRO A 106 -14.30 -20.75 13.30
C PRO A 106 -12.79 -20.98 13.25
N THR A 107 -12.21 -20.86 12.06
CA THR A 107 -10.80 -21.20 11.82
C THR A 107 -10.08 -20.08 11.09
N THR A 108 -8.92 -19.66 11.60
CA THR A 108 -7.96 -18.85 10.85
C THR A 108 -7.01 -19.78 10.12
N LEU A 109 -7.16 -19.86 8.81
CA LEU A 109 -6.33 -20.64 7.91
C LEU A 109 -5.16 -19.77 7.44
N VAL A 110 -3.93 -20.20 7.69
CA VAL A 110 -2.70 -19.50 7.31
C VAL A 110 -1.94 -20.32 6.29
N ILE A 111 -1.61 -19.71 5.15
CA ILE A 111 -0.71 -20.26 4.13
C ILE A 111 0.50 -19.34 4.06
N ASP A 112 1.66 -19.83 4.50
CA ASP A 112 2.86 -19.01 4.68
C ASP A 112 3.59 -18.62 3.39
N SER A 113 3.27 -19.26 2.26
CA SER A 113 3.85 -18.94 0.95
C SER A 113 2.92 -19.33 -0.18
N LEU A 114 2.26 -18.32 -0.73
CA LEU A 114 1.48 -18.40 -1.95
C LEU A 114 2.34 -18.78 -3.16
N ASP A 115 3.60 -18.36 -3.15
CA ASP A 115 4.57 -18.62 -4.22
C ASP A 115 4.92 -20.11 -4.31
N SER A 116 5.18 -20.74 -3.15
CA SER A 116 5.40 -22.19 -3.06
C SER A 116 4.15 -22.97 -3.48
N LEU A 117 2.97 -22.57 -2.99
CA LEU A 117 1.71 -23.21 -3.37
C LEU A 117 1.47 -23.14 -4.89
N GLN A 118 1.74 -21.98 -5.51
CA GLN A 118 1.62 -21.83 -6.97
C GLN A 118 2.62 -22.71 -7.70
N SER A 119 3.86 -22.77 -7.22
CA SER A 119 4.91 -23.64 -7.77
C SER A 119 4.50 -25.10 -7.72
N ASP A 120 3.94 -25.56 -6.60
CA ASP A 120 3.51 -26.95 -6.40
C ASP A 120 2.33 -27.33 -7.31
N ILE A 121 1.37 -26.41 -7.49
CA ILE A 121 0.23 -26.59 -8.40
C ILE A 121 0.68 -26.54 -9.87
N GLY A 122 1.76 -25.82 -10.17
CA GLY A 122 2.33 -25.68 -11.52
C GLY A 122 1.52 -24.79 -12.47
N SER A 123 0.47 -24.11 -12.00
CA SER A 123 -0.37 -23.23 -12.84
C SER A 123 -1.01 -22.08 -12.06
N ILE A 124 -0.84 -20.86 -12.56
CA ILE A 124 -1.44 -19.64 -12.01
C ILE A 124 -2.98 -19.74 -12.03
N SER A 125 -3.55 -20.20 -13.14
CA SER A 125 -5.02 -20.30 -13.30
C SER A 125 -5.61 -21.35 -12.36
N ALA A 126 -4.95 -22.50 -12.22
CA ALA A 126 -5.37 -23.54 -11.29
C ALA A 126 -5.27 -23.06 -9.83
N THR A 127 -4.19 -22.34 -9.49
CA THR A 127 -3.98 -21.75 -8.16
C THR A 127 -5.03 -20.69 -7.85
N SER A 128 -5.29 -19.76 -8.77
CA SER A 128 -6.33 -18.74 -8.61
C SER A 128 -7.72 -19.35 -8.48
N SER A 129 -8.03 -20.39 -9.29
CA SER A 129 -9.30 -21.12 -9.20
C SER A 129 -9.46 -21.82 -7.85
N PHE A 130 -8.40 -22.46 -7.36
CA PHE A 130 -8.37 -23.10 -6.06
C PHE A 130 -8.61 -22.09 -4.93
N LEU A 131 -7.89 -20.96 -4.90
CA LEU A 131 -8.04 -19.93 -3.87
C LEU A 131 -9.40 -19.25 -3.93
N THR A 132 -9.95 -19.07 -5.13
CA THR A 132 -11.32 -18.56 -5.32
C THR A 132 -12.34 -19.50 -4.71
N GLU A 133 -12.20 -20.81 -4.94
CA GLU A 133 -13.07 -21.83 -4.34
C GLU A 133 -12.89 -21.91 -2.82
N LEU A 134 -11.66 -21.77 -2.34
CA LEU A 134 -11.33 -21.70 -0.91
C LEU A 134 -12.05 -20.53 -0.22
N CYS A 135 -11.97 -19.33 -0.81
CA CYS A 135 -12.67 -18.15 -0.33
C CYS A 135 -14.19 -18.31 -0.36
N LYS A 136 -14.75 -18.95 -1.41
CA LYS A 136 -16.19 -19.23 -1.50
C LYS A 136 -16.66 -20.15 -0.37
N ARG A 137 -15.88 -21.19 -0.06
CA ARG A 137 -16.21 -22.14 1.01
C ARG A 137 -16.17 -21.47 2.38
N SER A 138 -15.10 -20.72 2.65
CA SER A 138 -14.92 -19.95 3.90
C SER A 138 -16.09 -19.01 4.22
N ILE A 139 -16.84 -18.55 3.21
CA ILE A 139 -17.98 -17.64 3.38
C ILE A 139 -19.32 -18.37 3.45
N ARG A 140 -19.42 -19.57 2.86
CA ARG A 140 -20.65 -20.37 2.80
C ARG A 140 -20.90 -21.20 4.05
N THR A 141 -19.84 -21.58 4.74
CA THR A 141 -19.88 -22.30 6.02
C THR A 141 -20.38 -21.36 7.12
N ASP A 142 -21.18 -21.88 8.05
CA ASP A 142 -21.58 -21.15 9.27
C ASP A 142 -20.37 -20.77 10.16
N GLY A 143 -19.21 -21.39 9.91
CA GLY A 143 -17.93 -21.02 10.48
C GLY A 143 -17.43 -19.69 9.91
N ASP A 144 -17.24 -18.71 10.79
CA ASP A 144 -16.55 -17.44 10.50
C ASP A 144 -15.06 -17.72 10.29
N HIS A 145 -14.69 -18.20 9.10
CA HIS A 145 -13.30 -18.51 8.74
C HIS A 145 -12.59 -17.28 8.17
N THR A 146 -11.30 -17.19 8.45
CA THR A 146 -10.42 -16.16 7.88
C THR A 146 -9.26 -16.84 7.17
N ILE A 147 -9.01 -16.44 5.94
CA ILE A 147 -7.88 -16.94 5.14
C ILE A 147 -6.78 -15.87 5.14
N VAL A 148 -5.57 -16.27 5.52
CA VAL A 148 -4.38 -15.42 5.57
C VAL A 148 -3.35 -16.00 4.64
N LEU A 149 -2.99 -15.25 3.61
CA LEU A 149 -2.01 -15.65 2.60
C LEU A 149 -0.76 -14.78 2.75
N HIS A 150 0.41 -15.39 2.83
CA HIS A 150 1.67 -14.68 2.71
C HIS A 150 2.29 -14.87 1.33
N THR A 151 2.90 -13.83 0.78
CA THR A 151 3.62 -13.89 -0.47
C THR A 151 4.86 -13.00 -0.47
N THR A 152 5.84 -13.41 -1.25
CA THR A 152 7.05 -12.64 -1.58
C THR A 152 7.04 -12.15 -3.03
N SER A 153 6.03 -12.57 -3.82
CA SER A 153 5.83 -12.09 -5.19
C SER A 153 5.71 -10.57 -5.24
N SER A 154 6.19 -10.01 -6.36
CA SER A 154 5.95 -8.62 -6.73
C SER A 154 4.44 -8.32 -6.80
N SER A 155 4.06 -7.06 -6.54
CA SER A 155 2.69 -6.56 -6.75
C SER A 155 2.21 -6.73 -8.20
N THR A 156 3.13 -6.90 -9.14
CA THR A 156 2.87 -7.19 -10.56
C THR A 156 2.63 -8.67 -10.86
N SER A 157 2.68 -9.56 -9.86
CA SER A 157 2.38 -10.98 -10.05
C SER A 157 0.96 -11.16 -10.59
N PRO A 158 0.77 -11.93 -11.68
CA PRO A 158 -0.56 -12.20 -12.22
C PRO A 158 -1.49 -12.88 -11.22
N LEU A 159 -0.94 -13.74 -10.35
CA LEU A 159 -1.71 -14.42 -9.31
C LEU A 159 -2.22 -13.41 -8.28
N LEU A 160 -1.34 -12.56 -7.74
CA LEU A 160 -1.72 -11.52 -6.79
C LEU A 160 -2.71 -10.53 -7.42
N SER A 161 -2.47 -10.13 -8.67
CA SER A 161 -3.40 -9.28 -9.42
C SER A 161 -4.77 -9.93 -9.58
N SER A 162 -4.84 -11.26 -9.80
CA SER A 162 -6.10 -12.00 -9.89
C SER A 162 -6.86 -12.04 -8.57
N LEU A 163 -6.15 -12.14 -7.44
CA LEU A 163 -6.74 -12.09 -6.10
C LEU A 163 -7.17 -10.67 -5.70
N LEU A 164 -6.40 -9.66 -6.09
CA LEU A 164 -6.71 -8.28 -5.79
C LEU A 164 -7.74 -7.69 -6.75
N HIS A 165 -7.96 -8.21 -7.96
CA HIS A 165 -9.01 -7.70 -8.86
C HIS A 165 -10.42 -8.11 -8.42
N SER A 166 -11.42 -7.42 -8.95
CA SER A 166 -12.85 -7.57 -8.60
C SER A 166 -13.45 -8.94 -8.93
N SER A 167 -12.68 -9.85 -9.54
CA SER A 167 -13.06 -11.24 -9.84
C SER A 167 -13.35 -12.06 -8.57
N LEU A 168 -12.71 -11.75 -7.44
CA LEU A 168 -13.11 -12.25 -6.12
C LEU A 168 -14.33 -11.48 -5.60
N SER A 169 -15.43 -11.49 -6.35
CA SER A 169 -16.71 -10.87 -5.97
C SER A 169 -17.29 -11.41 -4.65
N HIS A 170 -16.79 -12.54 -4.18
CA HIS A 170 -17.30 -13.27 -3.04
C HIS A 170 -16.65 -12.79 -1.73
N ALA A 171 -15.37 -12.39 -1.75
CA ALA A 171 -14.71 -11.78 -0.61
C ALA A 171 -15.16 -10.31 -0.51
N LYS A 172 -16.29 -10.09 0.20
CA LYS A 172 -16.91 -8.76 0.36
C LYS A 172 -15.91 -7.71 0.88
N ASN A 173 -14.98 -8.16 1.73
CA ASN A 173 -13.88 -7.34 2.24
C ASN A 173 -12.54 -8.09 2.06
N VAL A 174 -11.52 -7.41 1.54
CA VAL A 174 -10.15 -7.93 1.42
C VAL A 174 -9.20 -6.92 2.03
N ALA A 175 -8.23 -7.37 2.82
CA ALA A 175 -7.11 -6.56 3.26
C ALA A 175 -5.82 -7.04 2.61
N HIS A 176 -5.10 -6.14 1.97
CA HIS A 176 -3.77 -6.37 1.43
C HIS A 176 -2.79 -5.49 2.19
N ILE A 177 -1.80 -6.12 2.80
CA ILE A 177 -0.84 -5.50 3.70
C ILE A 177 0.54 -5.72 3.09
N VAL A 178 1.24 -4.65 2.73
CA VAL A 178 2.57 -4.71 2.14
C VAL A 178 3.59 -4.14 3.13
N ALA A 179 4.60 -4.94 3.46
CA ALA A 179 5.70 -4.55 4.33
C ALA A 179 6.79 -3.86 3.51
N HIS A 180 7.11 -2.60 3.83
CA HIS A 180 8.14 -1.80 3.20
C HIS A 180 9.24 -1.41 4.18
N SER A 181 10.46 -1.30 3.66
CA SER A 181 11.58 -0.76 4.45
C SER A 181 11.34 0.72 4.74
N PRO A 182 11.58 1.19 5.98
CA PRO A 182 11.58 2.62 6.29
C PRO A 182 12.52 3.44 5.38
N ALA A 183 13.60 2.84 4.87
CA ALA A 183 14.52 3.47 3.92
C ALA A 183 13.82 3.93 2.63
N LEU A 184 12.76 3.24 2.20
CA LEU A 184 11.97 3.63 1.03
C LEU A 184 11.21 4.94 1.27
N ILE A 185 10.67 5.14 2.48
CA ILE A 185 10.01 6.39 2.85
C ILE A 185 11.03 7.54 2.91
N THR A 186 12.22 7.29 3.46
CA THR A 186 13.31 8.26 3.46
C THR A 186 13.72 8.65 2.05
N HIS A 187 13.87 7.67 1.16
CA HIS A 187 14.17 7.90 -0.25
C HIS A 187 13.08 8.74 -0.95
N VAL A 188 11.80 8.40 -0.75
CA VAL A 188 10.67 9.16 -1.32
C VAL A 188 10.67 10.61 -0.83
N ALA A 189 10.88 10.80 0.48
CA ALA A 189 10.93 12.14 1.07
C ALA A 189 12.12 12.98 0.55
N ALA A 190 13.29 12.37 0.40
CA ALA A 190 14.52 13.05 0.00
C ALA A 190 14.57 13.35 -1.51
N GLU A 191 14.32 12.35 -2.36
CA GLU A 191 14.48 12.46 -3.82
C GLU A 191 13.30 13.17 -4.48
N TYR A 192 12.09 12.98 -3.97
CA TYR A 192 10.87 13.51 -4.59
C TYR A 192 10.26 14.68 -3.82
N GLY A 193 10.82 15.04 -2.65
CA GLY A 193 10.30 16.13 -1.81
C GLY A 193 8.89 15.87 -1.28
N THR A 194 8.45 14.61 -1.24
CA THR A 194 7.10 14.18 -0.83
C THR A 194 7.18 13.37 0.47
N PRO A 195 7.36 14.02 1.64
CA PRO A 195 7.36 13.31 2.90
C PRO A 195 5.99 12.68 3.19
N PRO A 196 5.93 11.59 3.96
CA PRO A 196 4.69 10.91 4.28
C PRO A 196 3.75 11.81 5.10
N PRO A 197 2.42 11.60 5.03
CA PRO A 197 1.47 12.22 5.94
C PRO A 197 1.83 11.92 7.41
N PRO A 198 1.61 12.86 8.35
CA PRO A 198 0.92 14.15 8.18
C PRO A 198 1.83 15.30 7.69
N LEU A 199 3.10 15.04 7.35
CA LEU A 199 4.06 16.10 6.99
C LEU A 199 3.86 16.67 5.58
N GLY A 200 3.36 15.85 4.65
CA GLY A 200 3.10 16.21 3.26
C GLY A 200 1.61 16.13 2.92
N HIS A 201 1.24 16.61 1.73
CA HIS A 201 -0.11 16.41 1.19
C HIS A 201 -0.29 14.95 0.79
N GLU A 202 -1.39 14.32 1.25
CA GLU A 202 -1.68 12.91 0.99
C GLU A 202 -1.69 12.59 -0.51
N ASP A 203 -2.41 13.38 -1.32
CA ASP A 203 -2.54 13.13 -2.76
C ASP A 203 -1.18 13.12 -3.48
N ARG A 204 -0.30 14.05 -3.12
CA ARG A 204 1.06 14.12 -3.70
C ARG A 204 1.92 12.96 -3.23
N PHE A 205 1.83 12.61 -1.95
CA PHE A 205 2.55 11.47 -1.41
C PHE A 205 2.12 10.18 -2.12
N TRP A 206 0.82 9.89 -2.21
CA TRP A 206 0.31 8.69 -2.86
C TRP A 206 0.61 8.66 -4.36
N GLY A 207 0.55 9.80 -5.04
CA GLY A 207 0.93 9.91 -6.45
C GLY A 207 2.38 9.49 -6.75
N VAL A 208 3.29 9.69 -5.79
CA VAL A 208 4.70 9.28 -5.91
C VAL A 208 4.95 7.89 -5.29
N TRP A 209 4.42 7.64 -4.09
CA TRP A 209 4.60 6.40 -3.35
C TRP A 209 4.18 5.18 -4.15
N MET A 210 3.04 5.24 -4.83
CA MET A 210 2.48 4.11 -5.59
C MET A 210 3.44 3.58 -6.68
N PRO A 211 3.88 4.40 -7.65
CA PRO A 211 4.80 3.92 -8.69
C PRO A 211 6.21 3.61 -8.16
N VAL A 212 6.66 4.28 -7.09
CA VAL A 212 7.99 4.06 -6.51
C VAL A 212 8.04 2.74 -5.73
N SER A 213 7.07 2.50 -4.84
CA SER A 213 6.97 1.28 -4.04
C SER A 213 6.79 0.03 -4.87
N ALA A 214 6.05 0.11 -5.99
CA ALA A 214 5.90 -1.00 -6.94
C ALA A 214 7.22 -1.38 -7.64
N ARG A 215 8.19 -0.46 -7.70
CA ARG A 215 9.50 -0.66 -8.35
C ARG A 215 10.65 -0.71 -7.36
N GLN A 216 10.39 -0.91 -6.07
CA GLN A 216 11.43 -0.87 -5.04
C GLN A 216 12.60 -1.85 -5.26
N ALA A 217 12.40 -2.94 -6.00
CA ALA A 217 13.47 -3.88 -6.35
C ALA A 217 14.57 -3.26 -7.24
N THR A 218 14.26 -2.17 -7.95
CA THR A 218 15.24 -1.44 -8.77
C THR A 218 15.86 -0.26 -8.03
N ILE A 219 15.43 0.01 -6.80
CA ILE A 219 15.89 1.14 -6.00
C ILE A 219 16.98 0.64 -5.08
N ASP A 220 18.16 1.22 -5.20
CA ASP A 220 19.24 0.94 -4.27
C ASP A 220 18.97 1.65 -2.93
N LEU A 221 18.27 0.95 -2.04
CA LEU A 221 17.99 1.43 -0.68
C LEU A 221 19.20 1.25 0.26
N THR A 222 20.31 0.67 -0.20
CA THR A 222 21.50 0.46 0.64
C THR A 222 22.26 1.76 0.91
N VAL A 223 22.12 2.76 0.05
CA VAL A 223 22.89 4.03 0.09
C VAL A 223 22.46 4.94 1.24
N ASN A 224 21.24 4.79 1.76
CA ASN A 224 20.68 5.65 2.82
C ASN A 224 20.38 4.90 4.13
N ALA A 225 20.87 3.66 4.27
CA ALA A 225 20.74 2.91 5.50
C ALA A 225 21.73 3.47 6.54
N ASP A 226 21.31 4.47 7.31
CA ASP A 226 21.97 4.77 8.58
C ASP A 226 22.05 3.45 9.37
N ALA A 227 23.25 3.06 9.82
CA ALA A 227 23.50 1.80 10.52
C ALA A 227 22.72 1.65 11.85
N ASP A 228 22.00 2.70 12.25
CA ASP A 228 21.15 2.82 13.43
C ASP A 228 19.65 2.57 13.15
N LEU A 229 19.27 2.17 11.93
CA LEU A 229 17.90 1.73 11.64
C LEU A 229 17.55 0.55 12.56
N ALA A 230 16.63 0.77 13.50
CA ALA A 230 16.11 -0.28 14.37
C ALA A 230 15.67 -1.46 13.50
N ALA A 231 16.35 -2.61 13.66
CA ALA A 231 16.28 -3.75 12.74
C ALA A 231 14.86 -4.31 12.54
N ASP A 232 13.92 -3.94 13.41
CA ASP A 232 12.54 -4.44 13.42
C ASP A 232 11.49 -3.41 12.98
N ASP A 233 11.88 -2.16 12.68
CA ASP A 233 10.94 -1.15 12.19
C ASP A 233 10.52 -1.48 10.75
N THR A 234 9.21 -1.51 10.51
CA THR A 234 8.63 -1.75 9.19
C THR A 234 7.52 -0.75 8.93
N VAL A 235 7.47 -0.22 7.70
CA VAL A 235 6.35 0.59 7.22
C VAL A 235 5.34 -0.32 6.54
N VAL A 236 4.07 -0.14 6.83
CA VAL A 236 2.99 -1.01 6.36
C VAL A 236 2.02 -0.22 5.49
N ASP A 237 1.96 -0.54 4.21
CA ASP A 237 0.91 -0.06 3.29
C ASP A 237 -0.28 -1.01 3.37
N ILE A 238 -1.42 -0.50 3.81
CA ILE A 238 -2.65 -1.25 4.03
C ILE A 238 -3.67 -0.80 3.00
N LEU A 239 -4.05 -1.70 2.11
CA LEU A 239 -5.13 -1.54 1.16
C LEU A 239 -6.31 -2.39 1.61
N THR A 240 -7.39 -1.76 2.06
CA THR A 240 -8.66 -2.45 2.31
C THR A 240 -9.64 -2.17 1.19
N ARG A 241 -10.32 -3.22 0.76
CA ARG A 241 -11.52 -3.13 -0.07
C ARG A 241 -12.68 -3.55 0.79
N GLY A 242 -13.73 -2.75 0.86
CA GLY A 242 -14.94 -3.16 1.56
C GLY A 242 -16.22 -2.54 1.04
N ALA A 243 -17.34 -3.15 1.39
CA ALA A 243 -18.67 -2.66 1.10
C ALA A 243 -19.13 -1.67 2.20
N ALA A 244 -18.48 -0.51 2.30
CA ALA A 244 -18.99 0.57 3.13
C ALA A 244 -20.10 1.31 2.37
N SER A 245 -21.37 1.03 2.70
CA SER A 245 -22.57 1.73 2.20
C SER A 245 -22.73 1.81 0.67
N ARG A 246 -23.42 0.84 0.07
CA ARG A 246 -23.86 0.77 -1.36
C ARG A 246 -22.80 0.98 -2.47
N ARG A 247 -21.59 1.47 -2.17
CA ARG A 247 -20.44 1.61 -3.08
C ARG A 247 -19.26 0.84 -2.50
N LYS A 248 -18.49 0.19 -3.38
CA LYS A 248 -17.21 -0.42 -3.01
C LYS A 248 -16.25 0.72 -2.66
N ALA A 249 -15.87 0.85 -1.41
CA ALA A 249 -14.85 1.80 -0.99
C ALA A 249 -13.50 1.08 -0.99
N ILE A 250 -12.51 1.71 -1.61
CA ILE A 250 -11.10 1.32 -1.51
C ILE A 250 -10.46 2.33 -0.56
N GLU A 251 -9.93 1.86 0.55
CA GLU A 251 -9.21 2.69 1.51
C GLU A 251 -7.75 2.23 1.54
N ARG A 252 -6.83 3.20 1.51
CA ARG A 252 -5.40 2.95 1.60
C ARG A 252 -4.82 3.75 2.76
N ARG A 253 -3.97 3.14 3.57
CA ARG A 253 -3.32 3.78 4.72
C ARG A 253 -1.88 3.34 4.87
N LEU A 254 -1.08 4.22 5.48
CA LEU A 254 0.29 3.93 5.88
C LEU A 254 0.33 3.85 7.41
N GLU A 255 0.82 2.73 7.95
CA GLU A 255 0.99 2.51 9.39
C GLU A 255 2.42 2.00 9.69
N GLY A 256 2.81 2.05 10.96
CA GLY A 256 4.09 1.55 11.42
C GLY A 256 3.95 0.18 12.09
N TRP A 257 5.02 -0.59 12.06
CA TRP A 257 5.21 -1.79 12.86
C TRP A 257 6.55 -1.71 13.57
N ALA A 258 6.54 -1.75 14.89
CA ALA A 258 7.74 -1.70 15.71
C ALA A 258 7.55 -2.50 17.00
N ASP A 259 8.63 -3.07 17.51
CA ASP A 259 8.64 -3.83 18.77
C ASP A 259 7.54 -4.93 18.83
N GLY A 260 7.20 -5.52 17.67
CA GLY A 260 6.16 -6.55 17.56
C GLY A 260 4.71 -6.06 17.60
N THR A 261 4.49 -4.74 17.50
CA THR A 261 3.15 -4.13 17.61
C THR A 261 2.88 -3.09 16.51
N PRO A 262 1.60 -2.91 16.11
CA PRO A 262 1.20 -1.78 15.26
C PRO A 262 1.40 -0.44 15.96
N CYS A 263 1.88 0.57 15.23
CA CYS A 263 2.04 1.93 15.71
C CYS A 263 1.74 2.96 14.59
N GLU A 264 1.69 4.24 14.93
CA GLU A 264 1.66 5.29 13.92
C GLU A 264 3.01 5.37 13.18
N VAL A 265 3.01 5.73 11.88
CA VAL A 265 4.25 5.88 11.09
C VAL A 265 5.21 6.89 11.72
N THR A 266 4.66 7.93 12.36
CA THR A 266 5.39 8.97 13.10
C THR A 266 6.14 8.43 14.32
N ALA A 267 5.73 7.28 14.86
CA ALA A 267 6.33 6.65 16.03
C ALA A 267 7.53 5.77 15.67
N LEU A 268 7.75 5.45 14.40
CA LEU A 268 8.89 4.65 13.94
C LEU A 268 10.21 5.36 14.25
N ARG A 269 11.12 4.64 14.89
CA ARG A 269 12.43 5.17 15.32
C ARG A 269 13.29 5.52 14.12
N SER A 270 13.26 4.65 13.12
CA SER A 270 13.90 4.80 11.81
C SER A 270 13.49 6.06 11.04
N LEU A 271 12.28 6.57 11.23
CA LEU A 271 11.76 7.76 10.53
C LEU A 271 11.83 9.04 11.36
N ARG A 272 12.38 9.00 12.58
CA ARG A 272 12.44 10.16 13.49
C ARG A 272 13.07 11.38 12.84
N ARG A 273 14.09 11.21 12.00
CA ARG A 273 14.78 12.31 11.33
C ARG A 273 13.82 13.12 10.45
N ILE A 274 13.03 12.44 9.61
CA ILE A 274 12.05 13.08 8.71
C ILE A 274 11.01 13.86 9.52
N PHE A 275 10.50 13.26 10.59
CA PHE A 275 9.46 13.89 11.44
C PHE A 275 10.00 14.97 12.37
N SER A 276 11.26 14.89 12.81
CA SER A 276 11.86 15.86 13.73
C SER A 276 12.41 17.09 13.00
N GLU A 277 13.11 16.89 11.86
CA GLU A 277 13.67 18.00 11.06
C GLU A 277 12.56 18.93 10.56
N LYS A 278 11.44 18.37 10.10
CA LYS A 278 10.33 19.17 9.58
C LYS A 278 9.46 19.78 10.69
N LYS A 279 9.32 19.13 11.85
CA LYS A 279 8.69 19.77 13.02
C LYS A 279 9.45 21.05 13.42
N ARG A 280 10.78 21.03 13.37
CA ARG A 280 11.61 22.24 13.61
C ARG A 280 11.34 23.33 12.57
N VAL A 281 11.26 22.98 11.29
CA VAL A 281 10.91 23.93 10.20
C VAL A 281 9.51 24.53 10.40
N ILE A 282 8.51 23.73 10.78
CA ILE A 282 7.14 24.21 11.01
C ILE A 282 7.10 25.13 12.23
N GLU A 283 7.78 24.80 13.33
CA GLU A 283 7.86 25.65 14.53
C GLU A 283 8.61 26.98 14.25
N GLU A 284 9.67 26.96 13.44
CA GLU A 284 10.40 28.15 12.97
C GLU A 284 9.56 29.01 11.99
N THR A 285 8.69 28.39 11.17
CA THR A 285 7.81 29.10 10.23
C THR A 285 6.60 29.72 10.94
N SER A 286 6.05 29.05 11.94
CA SER A 286 4.91 29.56 12.72
C SER A 286 5.29 30.67 13.69
N THR A 287 6.58 30.81 14.03
CA THR A 287 7.10 31.97 14.80
C THR A 287 7.50 33.16 13.93
N SER A 288 7.65 33.00 12.61
CA SER A 288 8.10 34.06 11.71
C SER A 288 6.99 34.82 10.99
N GLY A 289 5.72 34.39 11.09
CA GLY A 289 4.56 35.13 10.55
C GLY A 289 4.55 35.29 9.03
N ILE A 290 5.31 34.46 8.31
CA ILE A 290 5.47 34.53 6.86
C ILE A 290 4.31 33.75 6.19
N PRO A 291 3.60 34.33 5.20
CA PRO A 291 2.52 33.65 4.50
C PRO A 291 3.03 32.42 3.70
N PRO A 292 2.18 31.39 3.51
CA PRO A 292 2.59 30.07 3.00
C PRO A 292 3.09 30.06 1.54
N ASP A 293 2.87 31.14 0.80
CA ASP A 293 3.34 31.38 -0.57
C ASP A 293 4.81 31.84 -0.64
N MET A 294 5.43 32.18 0.50
CA MET A 294 6.82 32.62 0.58
C MET A 294 7.82 31.49 0.87
N ASN A 295 7.39 30.22 0.91
CA ASN A 295 8.27 29.07 1.13
C ASN A 295 8.82 28.48 -0.18
N VAL A 296 9.30 29.37 -1.05
CA VAL A 296 9.94 29.07 -2.34
C VAL A 296 11.30 29.78 -2.35
N SER A 297 12.32 29.16 -2.94
CA SER A 297 13.70 29.70 -2.97
C SER A 297 13.86 31.00 -3.78
N PHE A 298 12.77 31.46 -4.41
CA PHE A 298 12.66 32.73 -5.10
C PHE A 298 11.29 33.33 -4.84
N ASN A 299 11.23 34.64 -4.66
CA ASN A 299 9.98 35.33 -4.36
C ASN A 299 9.04 35.29 -5.58
N LEU A 300 7.88 34.64 -5.44
CA LEU A 300 6.83 34.59 -6.46
C LEU A 300 5.97 35.85 -6.51
N SER A 301 6.05 36.70 -5.49
CA SER A 301 5.36 37.99 -5.43
C SER A 301 6.32 39.13 -5.77
N LEU A 302 5.87 40.09 -6.57
CA LEU A 302 6.63 41.32 -6.78
C LEU A 302 6.26 42.30 -5.66
N SER A 303 7.27 42.81 -4.95
CA SER A 303 7.06 43.96 -4.06
C SER A 303 6.59 45.18 -4.87
N GLU A 304 5.89 46.13 -4.25
CA GLU A 304 5.46 47.35 -4.94
C GLU A 304 6.63 48.09 -5.61
N ALA A 305 7.81 48.07 -4.98
CA ALA A 305 9.02 48.68 -5.55
C ALA A 305 9.45 47.96 -6.83
N GLN A 306 9.38 46.63 -6.87
CA GLN A 306 9.71 45.82 -8.05
C GLN A 306 8.64 45.92 -9.14
N GLN A 307 7.36 46.02 -8.79
CA GLN A 307 6.30 46.29 -9.76
C GLN A 307 6.48 47.67 -10.42
N ARG A 308 6.79 48.71 -9.62
CA ARG A 308 7.11 50.05 -10.14
C ARG A 308 8.35 50.02 -11.02
N ALA A 309 9.41 49.31 -10.62
CA ALA A 309 10.62 49.18 -11.42
C ALA A 309 10.36 48.48 -12.75
N ARG A 310 9.59 47.38 -12.76
CA ARG A 310 9.20 46.67 -13.99
C ARG A 310 8.38 47.56 -14.92
N ALA A 311 7.45 48.35 -14.39
CA ALA A 311 6.64 49.28 -15.18
C ALA A 311 7.47 50.44 -15.79
N GLN A 312 8.64 50.74 -15.23
CA GLN A 312 9.54 51.78 -15.74
C GLN A 312 10.55 51.26 -16.78
N VAL A 313 10.64 49.94 -17.00
CA VAL A 313 11.53 49.39 -18.03
C VAL A 313 10.92 49.69 -19.40
N PRO A 314 11.58 50.52 -20.24
CA PRO A 314 11.08 50.83 -21.57
C PRO A 314 11.07 49.55 -22.41
N LEU A 315 9.89 49.20 -22.94
CA LEU A 315 9.75 48.04 -23.81
C LEU A 315 10.33 48.38 -25.20
N PRO A 316 11.38 47.68 -25.68
CA PRO A 316 12.11 48.06 -26.90
C PRO A 316 11.27 48.10 -28.19
N TYR A 317 10.03 47.60 -28.16
CA TYR A 317 9.13 47.50 -29.31
C TYR A 317 7.69 47.95 -29.00
N ALA A 318 7.46 48.62 -27.88
CA ALA A 318 6.18 49.30 -27.66
C ALA A 318 6.20 50.59 -28.48
N HIS A 319 5.66 50.53 -29.71
CA HIS A 319 5.42 51.72 -30.51
C HIS A 319 4.39 52.60 -29.77
N GLU A 320 4.87 53.54 -28.97
CA GLU A 320 4.03 54.64 -28.47
C GLU A 320 3.52 55.40 -29.69
N GLY A 321 2.21 55.35 -29.89
CA GLY A 321 1.54 55.81 -31.09
C GLY A 321 1.83 57.27 -31.43
N GLN A 322 2.62 57.48 -32.48
CA GLN A 322 2.34 58.59 -33.38
C GLN A 322 1.19 58.13 -34.30
N PRO A 323 0.06 58.86 -34.35
CA PRO A 323 -1.02 58.52 -35.26
C PRO A 323 -0.54 58.75 -36.69
N LEU A 324 -0.15 57.67 -37.37
CA LEU A 324 0.04 57.69 -38.81
C LEU A 324 -1.33 57.84 -39.48
N PRO A 325 -1.44 58.64 -40.57
CA PRO A 325 -2.68 58.75 -41.33
C PRO A 325 -3.12 57.38 -41.85
N PRO A 326 -4.44 57.14 -42.01
CA PRO A 326 -4.98 55.82 -42.29
C PRO A 326 -4.59 55.40 -43.71
N THR A 327 -3.46 54.70 -43.83
CA THR A 327 -3.18 53.87 -44.98
C THR A 327 -3.63 52.46 -44.59
N ALA A 328 -4.65 52.01 -45.29
CA ALA A 328 -5.32 50.73 -45.07
C ALA A 328 -4.33 49.56 -45.27
N GLY A 329 -3.65 49.17 -44.19
CA GLY A 329 -3.05 47.84 -44.07
C GLY A 329 -4.14 46.87 -43.64
N ALA A 330 -5.00 46.47 -44.58
CA ALA A 330 -5.91 45.36 -44.35
C ALA A 330 -5.06 44.09 -44.32
N ILE A 331 -5.02 43.41 -43.17
CA ILE A 331 -4.53 42.04 -43.09
C ILE A 331 -5.63 41.18 -43.72
N LEU A 332 -5.47 40.85 -45.00
CA LEU A 332 -6.32 39.89 -45.69
C LEU A 332 -5.81 38.49 -45.33
N TYR A 333 -6.56 37.82 -44.48
CA TYR A 333 -6.40 36.39 -44.22
C TYR A 333 -7.31 35.64 -45.19
N ASP A 334 -6.74 34.76 -46.01
CA ASP A 334 -7.48 33.87 -46.90
C ASP A 334 -7.43 32.48 -46.26
N PRO A 335 -8.51 32.01 -45.61
CA PRO A 335 -8.51 30.72 -44.94
C PRO A 335 -8.31 29.63 -45.99
N ASP A 336 -7.24 28.83 -45.83
CA ASP A 336 -6.99 27.70 -46.69
C ASP A 336 -7.71 26.44 -46.17
N SER A 337 -7.74 25.40 -47.00
CA SER A 337 -8.43 24.14 -46.70
C SER A 337 -7.80 23.34 -45.55
N ALA A 338 -6.74 23.84 -44.92
CA ALA A 338 -6.09 23.25 -43.75
C ALA A 338 -6.50 23.96 -42.45
N ASP A 339 -7.29 25.03 -42.56
CA ASP A 339 -7.86 25.82 -41.47
C ASP A 339 -9.31 25.41 -41.16
N ASP A 340 -9.73 24.26 -41.68
CA ASP A 340 -10.82 23.47 -41.14
C ASP A 340 -10.43 23.14 -39.69
N ILE A 341 -10.89 23.99 -38.76
CA ILE A 341 -11.14 23.61 -37.37
C ILE A 341 -11.72 22.20 -37.41
N ASP A 342 -11.02 21.23 -36.83
CA ASP A 342 -11.57 19.92 -36.54
C ASP A 342 -12.83 20.18 -35.68
N ASP A 343 -14.00 20.21 -36.32
CA ASP A 343 -15.32 20.33 -35.70
C ASP A 343 -15.67 19.06 -34.88
N ASP A 344 -14.79 18.05 -34.90
CA ASP A 344 -14.85 16.89 -33.99
C ASP A 344 -14.32 17.31 -32.61
N ASP A 345 -15.16 18.04 -31.86
CA ASP A 345 -14.98 18.26 -30.43
C ASP A 345 -14.92 16.87 -29.75
N PRO A 346 -13.77 16.43 -29.22
CA PRO A 346 -13.58 15.06 -28.70
C PRO A 346 -14.44 14.77 -27.45
N ASP A 347 -15.20 15.77 -27.01
CA ASP A 347 -16.15 15.82 -25.92
C ASP A 347 -17.52 15.24 -26.31
N GLU A 348 -17.91 15.27 -27.60
CA GLU A 348 -19.28 14.96 -28.04
C GLU A 348 -19.64 13.46 -27.99
N ASP A 349 -18.64 12.57 -27.93
CA ASP A 349 -18.83 11.12 -27.80
C ASP A 349 -18.82 10.63 -26.33
N LEU A 350 -18.73 11.53 -25.33
CA LEU A 350 -18.62 11.19 -23.91
C LEU A 350 -19.96 11.09 -23.17
N ASP A 351 -21.00 10.59 -23.83
CA ASP A 351 -22.22 10.09 -23.17
C ASP A 351 -22.12 8.57 -22.93
N ILE A 352 -21.42 8.16 -21.87
CA ILE A 352 -21.43 6.78 -21.32
C ILE A 352 -21.56 6.73 -19.80
#